data_AF-A0A7L8S8D1-F1
#
_entry.id   AF-A0A7L8S8D1-F1
#
_cell.length_a   1.000
_cell.length_b   1.000
_cell.length_c   1.000
_cell.angle_alpha   90.00
_cell.angle_beta   90.00
_cell.angle_gamma   90.00
#
_symmetry.space_group_name_H-M   'P 1'
#
loop_
_entity.id
_entity.type
_entity.pdbx_description
1 polymer ?
#
loop_
_entity_poly.entity_id
_entity_poly.type
_entity_poly.pdbx_seq_one_letter_code
_entity_poly.pdbx_strand_id
1 'polypeptide(L)'
;MQAINDIGQGAEQMRLAVRHAGLGTARHVLGSNYVNYMRDPWGSFAEYSADIDSVPAGDSPPVDSRHAWGPDVPEDFIRNSEA
;
A
#
# COMPACT_ATOMS: atom_id res chain seq x y z
N MET A 1 -1.89 7.57 15.96
CA MET A 1 -0.53 8.03 15.54
C MET A 1 0.53 6.92 15.65
N GLN A 2 0.48 6.04 16.65
CA GLN A 2 1.41 4.89 16.75
C GLN A 2 1.41 3.98 15.52
N ALA A 3 0.23 3.60 15.01
CA ALA A 3 0.11 2.75 13.83
C ALA A 3 0.73 3.33 12.55
N ILE A 4 0.77 4.66 12.40
CA ILE A 4 1.41 5.32 11.24
C ILE A 4 2.94 5.26 11.38
N ASN A 5 3.45 5.43 12.61
CA ASN A 5 4.88 5.24 12.89
C ASN A 5 5.29 3.79 12.60
N ASP A 6 4.44 2.82 12.92
CA ASP A 6 4.72 1.40 12.67
C ASP A 6 4.82 1.09 11.17
N ILE A 7 3.99 1.72 10.31
CA ILE A 7 4.17 1.67 8.85
C ILE A 7 5.55 2.18 8.46
N GLY A 8 5.94 3.36 8.95
CA GLY A 8 7.22 3.97 8.61
C GLY A 8 8.42 3.12 9.06
N GLN A 9 8.35 2.54 10.26
CA GLN A 9 9.38 1.65 10.78
C GLN A 9 9.47 0.34 10.00
N GLY A 10 8.33 -0.29 9.69
CA GLY A 10 8.28 -1.51 8.88
C GLY A 10 8.82 -1.28 7.46
N ALA A 11 8.43 -0.16 6.85
CA ALA A 11 8.93 0.24 5.53
C ALA A 11 10.44 0.48 5.51
N GLU A 12 10.99 1.18 6.51
CA GLU A 12 12.44 1.40 6.60
C GLU A 12 13.21 0.11 6.88
N GLN A 13 12.69 -0.76 7.75
CA GLN A 13 13.26 -2.09 7.98
C GLN A 13 13.34 -2.87 6.66
N MET A 14 12.28 -2.84 5.86
CA MET A 14 12.25 -3.55 4.59
C MET A 14 13.15 -2.93 3.53
N ARG A 15 13.21 -1.61 3.45
CA ARG A 15 14.13 -0.87 2.57
C ARG A 15 15.60 -1.20 2.86
N LEU A 16 15.95 -1.42 4.13
CA LEU A 16 17.31 -1.82 4.54
C LEU A 16 17.61 -3.30 4.27
N ALA A 17 16.62 -4.18 4.45
CA ALA A 17 16.78 -5.63 4.31
C ALA A 17 16.73 -6.10 2.84
N VAL A 18 15.87 -5.50 2.02
CA VAL A 18 15.58 -5.93 0.65
C VAL A 18 15.83 -4.74 -0.27
N ARG A 19 16.83 -4.85 -1.16
CA ARG A 19 17.17 -3.80 -2.12
C ARG A 19 16.15 -3.62 -3.25
N HIS A 20 14.97 -4.25 -3.18
CA HIS A 20 13.95 -4.15 -4.23
C HIS A 20 13.00 -2.98 -3.98
N ALA A 21 12.62 -2.33 -5.08
CA ALA A 21 11.76 -1.15 -5.08
C ALA A 21 10.35 -1.54 -4.62
N GLY A 22 9.97 -1.06 -3.43
CA GLY A 22 8.57 -0.89 -3.07
C GLY A 22 7.96 0.31 -3.78
N LEU A 23 6.65 0.50 -3.62
CA LEU A 23 6.00 1.73 -4.05
C LEU A 23 6.37 2.88 -3.14
N GLY A 24 6.61 2.64 -1.85
CA GLY A 24 6.73 3.72 -0.87
C GLY A 24 5.36 4.12 -0.34
N THR A 25 5.32 5.26 0.37
CA THR A 25 4.14 5.63 1.17
C THR A 25 3.10 6.39 0.34
N ALA A 26 1.83 6.01 0.52
CA ALA A 26 0.68 6.66 -0.13
C ALA A 26 -0.52 6.75 0.84
N ARG A 27 -1.57 7.45 0.39
CA ARG A 27 -2.90 7.46 1.03
C ARG A 27 -3.94 7.00 0.03
N HIS A 28 -4.67 5.93 0.31
CA HIS A 28 -5.75 5.51 -0.56
C HIS A 28 -6.91 6.49 -0.57
N VAL A 29 -7.62 6.56 -1.70
CA VAL A 29 -8.95 7.18 -1.75
C VAL A 29 -9.96 6.24 -1.09
N LEU A 30 -9.93 4.95 -1.46
CA LEU A 30 -10.78 3.93 -0.84
C LEU A 30 -10.26 3.53 0.54
N GLY A 31 -11.15 3.49 1.52
CA GLY A 31 -10.80 3.15 2.90
C GLY A 31 -9.97 4.21 3.63
N SER A 32 -9.57 5.28 2.94
CA SER A 32 -8.79 6.38 3.51
C SER A 32 -7.62 5.91 4.38
N ASN A 33 -6.91 4.83 4.05
CA ASN A 33 -5.81 4.34 4.88
C ASN A 33 -4.46 4.86 4.39
N TYR A 34 -3.51 5.01 5.32
CA TYR A 34 -2.09 5.15 4.98
C TYR A 34 -1.55 3.78 4.59
N VAL A 35 -0.76 3.74 3.52
CA VAL A 35 -0.17 2.50 3.01
C VAL A 35 1.29 2.64 2.64
N ASN A 36 2.01 1.53 2.71
CA ASN A 36 3.32 1.37 2.08
C ASN A 36 3.40 -0.05 1.48
N TYR A 37 3.61 -0.16 0.17
CA TYR A 37 3.84 -1.45 -0.46
C TYR A 37 5.33 -1.73 -0.58
N MET A 38 5.73 -2.94 -0.17
CA MET A 38 7.03 -3.52 -0.47
C MET A 38 6.88 -4.71 -1.42
N ARG A 39 7.90 -4.94 -2.24
CA ARG A 39 7.98 -6.12 -3.10
C ARG A 39 8.94 -7.13 -2.47
N ASP A 40 8.47 -8.37 -2.35
CA ASP A 40 9.27 -9.47 -1.83
C ASP A 40 10.23 -10.04 -2.90
N PRO A 41 11.16 -10.94 -2.52
CA PRO A 41 12.11 -11.54 -3.45
C PRO A 41 11.48 -12.39 -4.58
N TRP A 42 10.23 -12.81 -4.44
CA TRP A 42 9.50 -13.61 -5.43
C TRP A 42 8.67 -12.73 -6.39
N GLY A 43 8.64 -11.43 -6.16
CA GLY A 43 7.95 -10.45 -7.00
C GLY A 43 6.55 -10.10 -6.52
N SER A 44 6.07 -10.70 -5.43
CA SER A 44 4.78 -10.42 -4.81
C SER A 44 4.84 -9.14 -3.98
N PHE A 45 3.69 -8.49 -3.80
CA PHE A 45 3.58 -7.27 -2.99
C PHE A 45 2.97 -7.56 -1.62
N ALA A 46 3.52 -6.92 -0.60
CA ALA A 46 2.97 -6.88 0.75
C ALA A 46 2.66 -5.43 1.14
N GLU A 47 1.60 -5.23 1.91
CA GLU A 47 1.12 -3.91 2.32
C GLU A 47 1.24 -3.73 3.84
N TYR A 48 1.88 -2.64 4.27
CA TYR A 48 1.70 -2.09 5.60
C TYR A 48 0.59 -1.04 5.55
N SER A 49 -0.47 -1.23 6.34
CA SER A 49 -1.66 -0.37 6.32
C SER A 49 -2.07 0.10 7.72
N ALA A 50 -2.59 1.32 7.83
CA ALA A 50 -3.17 1.84 9.08
C ALA A 50 -4.25 2.88 8.80
N ASP A 51 -5.11 3.10 9.80
CA ASP A 51 -6.13 4.17 9.78
C ASP A 51 -7.20 3.93 8.69
N ILE A 52 -7.60 2.68 8.48
CA ILE A 52 -8.69 2.36 7.55
C ILE A 52 -10.04 2.74 8.16
N ASP A 53 -10.85 3.46 7.39
CA ASP A 53 -12.19 3.86 7.80
C ASP A 53 -13.10 2.63 7.97
N SER A 54 -13.89 2.63 9.04
CA SER A 54 -14.97 1.67 9.21
C SER A 54 -16.25 2.24 8.62
N VAL A 55 -16.75 1.59 7.58
CA VAL A 55 -17.99 1.98 6.90
C VAL A 55 -19.02 0.85 6.97
N PRO A 56 -20.32 1.17 7.06
CA PRO A 56 -21.38 0.17 6.90
C PRO A 56 -21.28 -0.52 5.53
N ALA A 57 -21.71 -1.78 5.46
CA ALA A 57 -21.78 -2.47 4.18
C ALA A 57 -22.75 -1.75 3.21
N GLY A 58 -22.36 -1.60 1.95
CA GLY A 58 -23.16 -0.96 0.91
C GLY A 58 -22.35 -0.62 -0.34
N ASP A 59 -23.04 -0.21 -1.39
CA ASP A 59 -22.39 0.21 -2.64
C ASP A 59 -21.68 1.56 -2.43
N SER A 60 -20.40 1.58 -2.74
CA SER A 60 -19.63 2.81 -2.87
C SER A 60 -19.65 3.27 -4.33
N PRO A 61 -19.94 4.54 -4.62
CA PRO A 61 -19.94 5.04 -6.00
C PRO A 61 -18.54 4.87 -6.62
N PRO A 62 -18.45 4.59 -7.94
CA PRO A 62 -17.18 4.42 -8.62
C PRO A 62 -16.49 5.78 -8.73
N VAL A 63 -15.69 6.12 -7.72
CA VAL A 63 -14.76 7.25 -7.72
C VAL A 63 -13.35 6.75 -8.04
N ASP A 64 -12.41 7.66 -8.27
CA ASP A 64 -10.99 7.31 -8.40
C ASP A 64 -10.55 6.47 -7.20
N SER A 65 -10.17 5.23 -7.46
CA SER A 65 -9.98 4.21 -6.42
C SER A 65 -8.53 4.06 -5.96
N ARG A 66 -7.59 4.80 -6.57
CA ARG A 66 -6.17 4.55 -6.38
C ARG A 66 -5.63 5.20 -5.11
N HIS A 67 -5.18 6.44 -5.19
CA HIS A 67 -4.55 7.14 -4.08
C HIS A 67 -4.76 8.65 -4.19
N ALA A 68 -5.01 9.30 -3.06
CA ALA A 68 -5.09 10.75 -2.98
C ALA A 68 -3.71 11.40 -3.23
N TRP A 69 -2.65 10.75 -2.74
CA TRP A 69 -1.26 11.13 -2.99
C TRP A 69 -0.36 9.90 -2.80
N GLY A 70 0.79 9.93 -3.46
CA GLY A 70 1.75 8.84 -3.47
C GLY A 70 2.48 8.77 -4.81
N PRO A 71 3.42 7.84 -4.95
CA PRO A 71 4.05 7.52 -6.22
C PRO A 71 3.11 6.74 -7.13
N ASP A 72 3.34 6.83 -8.43
CA ASP A 72 2.56 6.10 -9.43
C ASP A 72 2.69 4.59 -9.25
N VAL A 73 1.58 3.89 -9.48
CA VAL A 73 1.51 2.43 -9.41
C VAL A 73 2.24 1.81 -10.61
N PRO A 74 3.16 0.85 -10.43
CA PRO A 74 3.89 0.20 -11.52
C PRO A 74 2.90 -0.57 -12.40
N GLU A 75 3.19 -0.65 -13.70
CA GLU A 75 2.32 -1.32 -14.66
C GLU A 75 2.07 -2.80 -14.33
N ASP A 76 3.03 -3.44 -13.67
CA ASP A 76 2.95 -4.85 -13.28
C ASP A 76 2.30 -5.09 -11.91
N PHE A 77 1.82 -4.05 -11.22
CA PHE A 77 1.27 -4.17 -9.85
C PHE A 77 0.06 -5.09 -9.76
N ILE A 78 -0.83 -5.06 -10.76
CA ILE A 78 -2.03 -5.91 -10.82
C ILE A 78 -1.78 -7.26 -11.52
N ARG A 79 -0.55 -7.50 -11.97
CA ARG A 79 -0.21 -8.75 -12.66
C ARG A 79 0.12 -9.82 -11.64
N ASN A 80 -0.62 -10.92 -11.66
CA ASN A 80 -0.25 -12.12 -10.93
C ASN A 80 0.98 -12.78 -11.58
N SER A 81 2.10 -12.85 -10.87
CA SER A 81 3.34 -13.50 -11.31
C SER A 81 3.38 -15.01 -11.07
N GLU A 82 2.42 -15.56 -10.33
CA GLU A 82 2.32 -16.99 -9.98
C GLU A 82 1.39 -17.79 -10.92
N ALA A 83 0.73 -17.11 -11.87
CA ALA A 83 -0.27 -17.69 -12.77
C ALA A 83 0.32 -18.32 -14.04
#